data_AF-A0A3D2T1N7-F1
#
_entry.id   AF-A0A3D2T1N7-F1
#
_cell.length_a   1.000
_cell.length_b   1.000
_cell.length_c   1.000
_cell.angle_alpha   90.00
_cell.angle_beta   90.00
_cell.angle_gamma   90.00
#
_symmetry.space_group_name_H-M   'P 1'
#
loop_
_entity.id
_entity.type
_entity.pdbx_description
1 polymer ?
#
loop_
_entity_poly.entity_id
_entity_poly.type
_entity_poly.pdbx_seq_one_letter_code
_entity_poly.pdbx_strand_id
1 'polypeptide(L)' 'MRRIGVDVGGTNTDAVLVDTNRVLAAVKRPTSEDVTSGIVSALTALLDELEGEA' A
#
# COMPACT_ATOMS: atom_id res chain seq x y z
N MET A 1 3.64 -11.47 -13.16
CA MET A 1 2.53 -11.78 -12.23
C MET A 1 2.52 -10.66 -11.21
N ARG A 2 1.39 -9.96 -11.06
CA ARG A 2 1.26 -8.84 -10.12
C ARG A 2 0.85 -9.36 -8.74
N ARG A 3 1.50 -8.84 -7.70
CA ARG A 3 1.23 -9.17 -6.29
C ARG A 3 1.29 -7.89 -5.47
N ILE A 4 0.40 -7.78 -4.49
CA ILE A 4 0.45 -6.71 -3.50
C ILE A 4 0.84 -7.33 -2.16
N GLY A 5 1.87 -6.78 -1.53
CA GLY A 5 2.20 -7.03 -0.14
C GLY A 5 1.64 -5.93 0.74
N VAL A 6 1.05 -6.30 1.88
CA VAL A 6 0.57 -5.37 2.90
C VAL A 6 1.18 -5.76 4.24
N ASP A 7 1.78 -4.80 4.94
CA ASP A 7 2.31 -4.95 6.29
C ASP A 7 1.66 -3.91 7.21
N VAL A 8 1.07 -4.37 8.31
CA VAL A 8 0.36 -3.50 9.27
C VAL A 8 1.15 -3.46 10.57
N GLY A 9 1.83 -2.35 10.82
CA GLY A 9 2.51 -2.07 12.08
C GLY A 9 1.65 -1.28 13.07
N GLY A 10 2.24 -0.86 14.20
CA GLY A 10 1.58 0.03 15.17
C GLY A 10 1.66 1.53 14.85
N THR A 11 2.37 1.90 13.78
CA THR A 11 2.55 3.31 13.38
C THR A 11 2.22 3.52 11.92
N ASN A 12 2.65 2.62 11.05
CA ASN A 12 2.32 2.68 9.63
C ASN A 12 1.81 1.34 9.11
N THR A 13 0.93 1.43 8.12
CA THR A 13 0.57 0.38 7.19
C THR A 13 1.27 0.64 5.86
N ASP A 14 2.02 -0.35 5.39
CA ASP A 14 2.76 -0.31 4.14
C ASP A 14 2.07 -1.16 3.08
N ALA A 15 1.99 -0.66 1.85
CA ALA A 15 1.48 -1.41 0.72
C ALA A 15 2.45 -1.29 -0.47
N VAL A 16 2.79 -2.42 -1.09
CA VAL A 16 3.76 -2.48 -2.19
C VAL A 16 3.22 -3.34 -3.32
N LEU A 17 3.18 -2.79 -4.54
CA LEU A 17 2.86 -3.53 -5.76
C LEU A 17 4.15 -4.01 -6.44
N VAL A 18 4.25 -5.33 -6.63
CA VAL A 18 5.38 -5.97 -7.31
C VAL A 18 4.88 -6.70 -8.56
N ASP A 19 5.59 -6.53 -9.67
CA ASP A 19 5.44 -7.39 -10.85
C ASP A 19 6.72 -8.15 -11.13
N THR A 20 6.64 -9.47 -11.01
CA THR A 20 7.75 -10.40 -11.22
C THR A 20 8.92 -10.10 -10.26
N ASN A 21 9.86 -9.23 -10.64
CA ASN A 21 11.01 -8.82 -9.82
C ASN A 21 11.16 -7.28 -9.73
N ARG A 22 10.11 -6.52 -10.05
CA ARG A 22 10.15 -5.05 -10.04
C ARG A 22 9.06 -4.49 -9.12
N VAL A 23 9.43 -3.54 -8.26
CA VAL A 23 8.47 -2.70 -7.53
C VAL A 23 7.87 -1.68 -8.50
N LEU A 24 6.55 -1.67 -8.62
CA LEU A 24 5.82 -0.75 -9.49
C LEU A 24 5.33 0.49 -8.74
N ALA A 25 4.88 0.32 -7.50
CA ALA A 25 4.47 1.41 -6.61
C ALA A 25 4.66 0.96 -5.15
N ALA A 26 4.86 1.91 -4.24
CA ALA A 26 4.97 1.66 -2.82
C ALA A 26 4.47 2.87 -2.04
N VAL A 27 3.67 2.63 -1.01
CA VAL A 27 3.15 3.69 -0.15
C VAL A 27 3.28 3.32 1.32
N LYS A 28 3.33 4.36 2.14
CA LYS A 28 3.33 4.30 3.60
C LYS A 28 2.22 5.20 4.11
N ARG A 29 1.32 4.66 4.92
CA ARG A 29 0.22 5.41 5.53
C ARG A 29 0.24 5.20 7.04
N PRO A 30 -0.16 6.19 7.85
CA PRO A 30 -0.36 5.97 9.28
C PRO A 30 -1.30 4.77 9.52
N THR A 31 -0.97 3.93 10.49
CA THR A 31 -1.85 2.83 10.91
C THR A 31 -3.12 3.41 11.49
N SER A 32 -4.26 2.89 11.05
CA SER A 32 -5.56 3.17 11.65
C SER A 32 -5.84 2.18 12.79
N GLU A 33 -6.51 2.65 13.86
CA GLU A 33 -7.05 1.76 14.89
C GLU A 33 -8.05 0.76 14.28
N ASP A 34 -8.84 1.20 13.30
CA ASP A 34 -9.57 0.30 12.42
C ASP A 34 -8.62 -0.18 11.31
N VAL A 35 -8.02 -1.34 11.56
CA VAL A 35 -7.08 -2.00 10.66
C VAL A 35 -7.67 -2.19 9.26
N THR A 36 -8.96 -2.47 9.13
CA THR A 36 -9.58 -2.73 7.83
C THR A 36 -9.59 -1.47 6.98
N SER A 37 -10.07 -0.35 7.53
CA SER A 37 -10.05 0.93 6.81
C SER A 37 -8.62 1.43 6.57
N GLY A 38 -7.69 1.16 7.48
CA GLY A 38 -6.27 1.44 7.29
C GLY A 38 -5.67 0.70 6.09
N ILE A 39 -5.95 -0.60 5.96
CA ILE A 39 -5.53 -1.40 4.79
C ILE A 39 -6.14 -0.87 3.51
N VAL A 40 -7.45 -0.60 3.51
CA VAL A 40 -8.14 -0.04 2.33
C VAL A 40 -7.52 1.30 1.92
N SER A 41 -7.26 2.19 2.88
CA SER A 41 -6.62 3.49 2.60
C SER A 41 -5.21 3.33 2.01
N ALA A 42 -4.40 2.40 2.52
CA ALA A 42 -3.08 2.12 1.98
C ALA A 42 -3.16 1.55 0.55
N LEU A 43 -4.14 0.68 0.26
CA LEU A 43 -4.35 0.15 -1.08
C LEU A 43 -4.83 1.20 -2.06
N THR A 44 -5.75 2.10 -1.66
CA THR A 44 -6.19 3.22 -2.51
C THR A 44 -5.01 4.12 -2.86
N ALA A 45 -4.24 4.56 -1.86
CA ALA A 45 -3.07 5.40 -2.09
C ALA A 45 -2.02 4.71 -3.00
N LEU A 46 -1.88 3.39 -2.91
CA LEU A 46 -0.97 2.63 -3.77
C LEU A 46 -1.39 2.65 -5.24
N LEU A 47 -2.69 2.66 -5.52
CA LEU A 47 -3.23 2.78 -6.87
C LEU A 47 -3.05 4.20 -7.40
N ASP A 48 -3.32 5.22 -6.59
CA ASP A 48 -3.12 6.63 -6.96
C ASP A 48 -1.64 6.92 -7.29
N GLU A 49 -0.71 6.38 -6.47
CA GLU A 49 0.75 6.46 -6.72
C GLU A 49 1.13 5.79 -8.05
N LEU A 50 0.53 4.65 -8.39
CA LEU A 50 0.80 3.95 -9.65
C LEU A 50 0.33 4.75 -10.87
N GLU A 51 -0.77 5.49 -10.72
CA GLU A 51 -1.37 6.33 -11.77
C GLU A 51 -0.66 7.70 -11.91
N GLY A 52 0.23 8.03 -10.96
CA GLY A 52 1.00 9.28 -10.97
C GLY A 52 0.22 10.48 -10.44
N GLU A 53 -0.81 10.24 -9.63
CA GLU A 53 -1.66 11.26 -9.00
C GLU A 53 -1.20 11.63 -7.57
N ALA A 54 0.06 11.33 -7.24
CA ALA A 54 0.63 11.50 -5.89
C ALA A 54 1.09 12.93 -5.55
#